data_AF-A0A4P6LTR6-F1
#
_entry.id   AF-A0A4P6LTR6-F1
#
_cell.length_a   1.000
_cell.length_b   1.000
_cell.length_c   1.000
_cell.angle_alpha   90.00
_cell.angle_beta   90.00
_cell.angle_gamma   90.00
#
_symmetry.space_group_name_H-M   'P 1'
#
loop_
_entity.id
_entity.type
_entity.pdbx_description
1 polymer ?
#
loop_
_entity_poly.entity_id
_entity_poly.type
_entity_poly.pdbx_seq_one_letter_code
_entity_poly.pdbx_strand_id
1 'polypeptide(L)' 'MGIDISRFKVIHGDKVLNAIALMDVRLPDGVSWDDRDTIIKPKTIEVLAINEDGNIVSIMDEAWTFQFLPIVSN' A
#
# COMPACT_ATOMS: atom_id res chain seq x y z
N MET A 1 6.69 -11.08 -6.01
CA MET A 1 6.16 -10.28 -7.13
C MET A 1 5.25 -9.24 -6.51
N GLY A 2 5.58 -7.94 -6.64
CA GLY A 2 4.72 -6.87 -6.16
C GLY A 2 3.61 -6.54 -7.15
N ILE A 3 2.52 -5.93 -6.68
CA ILE A 3 1.43 -5.45 -7.52
C ILE A 3 1.75 -4.02 -7.96
N ASP A 4 1.72 -3.76 -9.26
CA ASP A 4 1.95 -2.41 -9.80
C ASP A 4 0.85 -1.43 -9.37
N ILE A 5 1.29 -0.34 -8.76
CA ILE A 5 0.44 0.78 -8.33
C ILE A 5 1.03 2.13 -8.78
N SER A 6 1.89 2.13 -9.81
CA SER A 6 2.55 3.32 -10.36
C SER A 6 1.61 4.42 -10.86
N ARG A 7 0.35 4.07 -11.15
CA ARG A 7 -0.74 5.00 -11.48
C ARG A 7 -1.32 5.76 -10.28
N PHE A 8 -0.80 5.55 -9.07
CA PHE A 8 -1.26 6.19 -7.86
C PHE A 8 -0.16 7.03 -7.19
N LYS A 9 -0.58 8.10 -6.53
CA LYS A 9 0.16 8.71 -5.42
C LYS A 9 -0.33 8.08 -4.12
N VAL A 10 0.55 7.98 -3.14
CA VAL A 10 0.22 7.51 -1.79
C VAL A 10 0.46 8.63 -0.78
N ILE A 11 -0.53 8.87 0.07
CA ILE A 11 -0.38 9.75 1.23
C ILE A 11 -0.09 8.87 2.43
N HIS A 12 0.99 9.19 3.14
CA HIS A 12 1.40 8.52 4.38
C HIS A 12 2.14 9.53 5.27
N GLY A 13 1.72 9.67 6.54
CA GLY A 13 2.38 10.55 7.51
C GLY A 13 2.55 12.00 7.04
N ASP A 14 1.48 12.60 6.51
CA ASP A 14 1.43 13.96 5.94
C ASP A 14 2.32 14.20 4.70
N LYS A 15 2.88 13.15 4.11
CA LYS A 15 3.68 13.22 2.89
C LYS A 15 2.94 12.64 1.70
N VAL A 16 3.14 13.24 0.53
CA VAL A 16 2.63 12.72 -0.74
C VAL A 16 3.79 12.09 -1.50
N LEU A 17 3.70 10.79 -1.75
CA LEU A 17 4.75 10.00 -2.41
C LEU A 17 4.22 9.44 -3.74
N ASN A 18 5.09 9.24 -4.72
CA ASN A 18 4.69 8.53 -5.95
C ASN A 18 4.80 7.03 -5.69
N ALA A 19 3.69 6.29 -5.76
CA ALA A 19 3.72 4.87 -5.52
C ALA A 19 4.40 4.14 -6.69
N ILE A 20 5.06 3.01 -6.40
CA ILE A 20 5.64 2.12 -7.41
C ILE A 20 4.89 0.78 -7.35
N ALA A 21 4.95 0.11 -6.21
CA ALA A 21 4.45 -1.24 -6.06
C ALA A 21 3.93 -1.49 -4.63
N LEU A 22 2.90 -2.34 -4.53
CA LEU A 22 2.48 -2.98 -3.29
C LEU A 22 3.28 -4.29 -3.17
N MET A 23 4.17 -4.35 -2.19
CA MET A 23 5.17 -5.40 -2.04
C MET A 23 4.69 -6.57 -1.19
N ASP A 24 3.97 -6.28 -0.11
CA ASP A 24 3.45 -7.27 0.84
C ASP A 24 2.07 -6.84 1.35
N VAL A 25 1.22 -7.82 1.67
CA VAL A 25 -0.12 -7.63 2.23
C VAL A 25 -0.32 -8.67 3.31
N ARG A 26 -0.44 -8.23 4.56
CA ARG A 26 -0.63 -9.12 5.70
C ARG A 26 -2.06 -9.06 6.19
N LEU A 27 -2.70 -10.22 6.26
CA LEU A 27 -4.03 -10.36 6.85
C LEU A 27 -3.96 -10.22 8.38
N PRO A 28 -5.10 -9.92 9.03
CA PRO A 28 -5.20 -9.98 10.48
C PRO A 28 -4.85 -11.37 11.03
N ASP A 29 -4.35 -11.40 12.27
CA ASP A 29 -4.08 -12.64 12.98
C ASP A 29 -5.39 -13.40 13.23
N GLY A 30 -5.32 -14.74 13.23
CA GLY A 30 -6.49 -15.58 13.52
C GLY A 30 -7.47 -15.78 12.35
N VAL A 31 -7.12 -15.33 11.14
CA VAL A 31 -7.88 -15.66 9.92
C VAL A 31 -7.70 -17.16 9.61
N SER A 32 -8.77 -17.93 9.77
CA SER A 32 -8.83 -19.34 9.35
C SER A 32 -8.87 -19.43 7.82
N TRP A 33 -7.98 -20.22 7.21
CA TRP A 33 -8.00 -20.40 5.75
C TRP A 33 -9.26 -21.11 5.25
N ASP A 34 -9.82 -21.99 6.08
CA ASP A 34 -10.98 -22.82 5.76
C ASP A 34 -12.32 -22.12 6.06
N ASP A 35 -12.32 -21.15 6.98
CA ASP A 35 -13.52 -20.44 7.47
C ASP A 35 -13.32 -18.92 7.42
N ARG A 36 -12.81 -18.43 6.29
CA ARG A 36 -12.61 -17.00 6.04
C ARG A 36 -13.73 -16.42 5.21
N ASP A 37 -14.04 -15.16 5.50
CA ASP A 37 -14.81 -14.33 4.60
C ASP A 37 -14.13 -14.21 3.24
N THR A 38 -14.93 -14.08 2.19
CA THR A 38 -14.43 -13.89 0.82
C THR A 38 -13.64 -12.58 0.67
N ILE A 39 -13.96 -11.56 1.47
CA ILE A 39 -13.30 -10.24 1.46
C ILE A 39 -12.84 -9.92 2.87
N ILE A 40 -11.52 -9.89 3.09
CA ILE A 40 -10.90 -9.52 4.36
C ILE A 40 -10.01 -8.30 4.15
N LYS A 41 -10.17 -7.30 5.03
CA LYS A 41 -9.29 -6.13 5.01
C LYS A 41 -7.91 -6.50 5.56
N PRO A 42 -6.82 -6.12 4.89
CA PRO A 42 -5.48 -6.37 5.41
C PRO A 42 -5.21 -5.55 6.67
N LYS A 43 -4.35 -6.09 7.54
CA LYS A 43 -3.86 -5.43 8.76
C LYS A 43 -2.75 -4.46 8.42
N THR A 44 -1.74 -4.92 7.69
CA THR A 44 -0.58 -4.12 7.27
C THR A 44 -0.29 -4.33 5.80
N ILE A 45 0.26 -3.31 5.16
CA ILE A 45 0.75 -3.39 3.78
C ILE A 45 2.16 -2.81 3.68
N GLU A 46 2.93 -3.30 2.72
CA GLU A 46 4.23 -2.73 2.35
C GLU A 46 4.11 -2.03 0.99
N VAL A 47 4.37 -0.73 0.97
CA VAL A 47 4.31 0.10 -0.24
C VAL A 47 5.72 0.61 -0.57
N LEU A 48 6.15 0.32 -1.78
CA LEU A 48 7.32 0.93 -2.39
C LEU A 48 6.91 2.24 -3.06
N ALA A 49 7.57 3.34 -2.70
CA ALA A 49 7.26 4.66 -3.22
C ALA A 49 8.53 5.50 -3.45
N ILE A 50 8.41 6.56 -4.24
CA ILE A 50 9.45 7.56 -4.47
C ILE A 50 9.09 8.80 -3.63
N ASN A 51 10.03 9.22 -2.78
CA ASN A 51 9.88 10.44 -1.98
C ASN A 51 10.19 11.71 -2.79
N GLU A 52 10.04 12.88 -2.17
CA GLU A 52 10.27 14.18 -2.82
C GLU A 52 11.73 14.38 -3.27
N ASP A 53 12.69 13.70 -2.62
CA ASP A 53 14.11 13.73 -2.96
C ASP A 53 14.47 12.81 -4.14
N GLY A 54 13.51 12.04 -4.65
CA GLY A 54 13.74 11.03 -5.70
C GLY A 54 14.27 9.70 -5.19
N ASN A 55 14.30 9.48 -3.87
CA ASN A 55 14.73 8.22 -3.26
C ASN A 55 13.58 7.21 -3.24
N ILE A 56 13.92 5.94 -3.48
CA ILE A 56 12.99 4.83 -3.30
C ILE A 56 12.93 4.49 -1.80
N VAL A 57 11.72 4.55 -1.24
CA VAL A 57 11.44 4.20 0.15
C VAL A 57 10.49 3.01 0.18
N SER A 58 10.75 2.05 1.07
CA SER A 58 9.79 0.98 1.40
C SER A 58 9.13 1.31 2.73
N ILE A 59 7.80 1.34 2.75
CA ILE A 59 7.00 1.72 3.91
C ILE A 59 6.09 0.53 4.24
N MET A 60 6.37 -0.14 5.36
CA MET A 60 5.51 -1.19 5.91
C MET A 60 4.79 -0.63 7.14
N ASP A 61 3.46 -0.52 7.05
CA ASP A 61 2.64 0.05 8.13
C ASP A 61 1.20 -0.47 8.07
N GLU A 62 0.37 -0.08 9.04
CA GLU A 62 -1.04 -0.44 9.10
C GLU A 62 -1.81 0.05 7.86
N ALA A 63 -2.65 -0.81 7.28
CA ALA A 63 -3.26 -0.53 5.99
C ALA A 63 -4.16 0.72 5.98
N TRP A 64 -4.67 1.14 7.14
CA TRP A 64 -5.51 2.32 7.28
C TRP A 64 -4.73 3.64 7.25
N THR A 65 -3.40 3.63 7.41
CA THR A 65 -2.57 4.85 7.40
C THR A 65 -2.24 5.32 5.99
N PHE A 66 -2.55 4.51 4.97
CA PHE A 66 -2.32 4.82 3.57
C PHE A 66 -3.58 5.32 2.88
N GLN A 67 -3.46 6.41 2.12
CA GLN A 67 -4.49 6.85 1.18
C GLN A 67 -3.92 6.88 -0.24
N PHE A 68 -4.59 6.21 -1.17
CA PHE A 68 -4.18 6.16 -2.58
C PHE A 68 -4.99 7.14 -3.42
N LEU A 69 -4.30 7.97 -4.20
CA LEU A 69 -4.88 8.96 -5.10
C LEU A 69 -4.53 8.62 -6.55
N PRO A 70 -5.50 8.46 -7.46
CA PRO A 70 -5.20 8.17 -8.86
C PRO A 70 -4.52 9.37 -9.52
N ILE A 71 -3.51 9.10 -10.35
CA ILE A 71 -2.91 10.11 -11.21
C ILE A 71 -3.82 10.28 -12.44
N VAL A 72 -4.55 11.38 -12.47
CA VAL A 72 -5.36 11.77 -13.63
C VAL A 72 -4.52 12.66 -14.55
N SER A 73 -4.37 12.26 -15.80
CA SER A 73 -3.87 13.14 -16.86
C SER A 73 -5.06 13.71 -17.61
N ASN A 74 -5.05 15.03 -17.85
CA ASN A 74 -5.94 15.67 -18.83
C ASN A 74 -5.49 15.34 -20.26
#